data_AF-A0A3N5XK89-F1
#
_entry.id   AF-A0A3N5XK89-F1
#
_cell.length_a   1.000
_cell.length_b   1.000
_cell.length_c   1.000
_cell.angle_alpha   90.00
_cell.angle_beta   90.00
_cell.angle_gamma   90.00
#
_symmetry.space_group_name_H-M   'P 1'
#
loop_
_entity.id
_entity.type
_entity.pdbx_description
1 polymer ?
#
loop_
_entity_poly.entity_id
_entity_poly.type
_entity_poly.pdbx_seq_one_letter_code
_entity_poly.pdbx_strand_id
1 'polypeptide(L)' 'QSYGPHFLLVGLTVAASLVGVVLFGTLAGSLLPFILRRLGLDPASASAPFVATLVDVAGVVLYFSFAALLLRGTLL' A
#
# COMPACT_ATOMS: atom_id res chain seq x y z
N GLN A 1 25.06 -18.85 -1.59
CA GLN A 1 24.63 -17.45 -1.34
C GLN A 1 23.82 -16.98 -2.55
N SER A 2 22.52 -17.25 -2.61
CA SER A 2 21.72 -17.11 -3.85
C SER A 2 20.93 -15.81 -3.98
N TYR A 3 20.98 -14.88 -3.01
CA TYR A 3 20.05 -13.73 -2.93
C TYR A 3 20.66 -12.36 -3.28
N GLY A 4 21.90 -12.29 -3.79
CA GLY A 4 22.56 -11.03 -4.13
C GLY A 4 22.98 -10.18 -2.90
N PRO A 5 23.77 -9.10 -3.10
CA PRO A 5 24.38 -8.35 -2.01
C PRO A 5 23.41 -7.52 -1.15
N HIS A 6 22.24 -7.13 -1.70
CA HIS A 6 21.31 -6.19 -1.04
C HIS A 6 20.01 -6.83 -0.58
N PHE A 7 19.95 -8.16 -0.44
CA PHE A 7 18.71 -8.88 -0.09
C PHE A 7 18.06 -8.41 1.21
N LEU A 8 18.86 -8.00 2.20
CA LEU A 8 18.35 -7.45 3.47
C LEU A 8 17.65 -6.12 3.27
N LEU A 9 18.19 -5.22 2.44
CA LEU A 9 17.58 -3.92 2.15
C LEU A 9 16.27 -4.09 1.38
N VAL A 10 16.22 -5.04 0.44
CA VAL A 10 15.00 -5.40 -0.28
C VAL A 10 13.96 -5.98 0.69
N GLY A 11 14.35 -6.93 1.56
CA GLY A 11 13.46 -7.50 2.57
C GLY A 11 12.89 -6.44 3.52
N LEU A 12 13.71 -5.48 3.95
CA LEU A 12 13.28 -4.38 4.82
C LEU A 12 12.34 -3.42 4.09
N THR A 13 12.59 -3.17 2.79
CA THR A 13 11.69 -2.39 1.93
C THR A 13 10.31 -3.04 1.83
N VAL A 14 10.25 -4.34 1.57
CA VAL A 14 8.99 -5.09 1.51
C VAL A 14 8.26 -5.06 2.85
N ALA A 15 8.98 -5.31 3.96
CA ALA A 15 8.39 -5.31 5.29
C ALA A 15 7.79 -3.94 5.66
N ALA A 16 8.53 -2.85 5.44
CA ALA A 16 8.05 -1.49 5.70
C ALA A 16 6.83 -1.13 4.83
N SER A 17 6.88 -1.51 3.55
CA SER A 17 5.79 -1.28 2.60
C SER A 17 4.52 -2.02 3.03
N LEU A 18 4.62 -3.28 3.43
CA LEU A 18 3.47 -4.07 3.88
C LEU A 18 2.80 -3.46 5.11
N VAL A 19 3.58 -3.00 6.09
CA VAL A 19 3.02 -2.30 7.26
C VAL A 19 2.24 -1.06 6.83
N GLY A 20 2.83 -0.23 5.95
CA GLY A 20 2.16 0.95 5.41
C GLY A 20 0.86 0.63 4.66
N VAL A 21 0.88 -0.39 3.80
CA VAL A 21 -0.26 -0.79 2.97
C VAL A 21 -1.41 -1.33 3.82
N VAL A 22 -1.12 -2.16 4.83
CA VAL A 22 -2.15 -2.70 5.73
C VAL A 22 -2.76 -1.59 6.59
N LEU A 23 -1.95 -0.68 7.12
CA LEU A 23 -2.45 0.48 7.88
C LEU A 23 -3.33 1.38 7.00
N PHE A 24 -2.86 1.73 5.81
CA PHE A 24 -3.65 2.54 4.88
C PHE A 24 -4.93 1.83 4.44
N GLY A 25 -4.86 0.53 4.11
CA GLY A 25 -6.01 -0.26 3.68
C GLY A 25 -7.07 -0.41 4.76
N THR A 26 -6.69 -0.57 6.02
CA THR A 26 -7.64 -0.63 7.15
C THR A 26 -8.30 0.73 7.42
N LEU A 27 -7.54 1.82 7.34
CA LEU A 27 -8.07 3.18 7.43
C LEU A 27 -9.03 3.48 6.27
N ALA A 28 -8.61 3.19 5.04
CA ALA A 28 -9.44 3.36 3.86
C ALA A 28 -10.72 2.52 3.92
N GLY A 29 -10.62 1.23 4.24
CA GLY A 29 -11.76 0.32 4.32
C GLY A 29 -12.78 0.71 5.38
N SER A 30 -12.32 1.27 6.51
CA SER A 30 -13.22 1.76 7.57
C SER A 30 -13.84 3.12 7.26
N LEU A 31 -13.12 4.02 6.58
CA LEU A 31 -13.61 5.38 6.28
C LEU A 31 -14.45 5.47 4.99
N LEU A 32 -14.18 4.61 4.00
CA LEU A 32 -14.83 4.64 2.70
C LEU A 32 -16.37 4.54 2.78
N PRO A 33 -16.98 3.66 3.60
CA PRO A 33 -18.44 3.57 3.71
C PRO A 33 -19.09 4.89 4.16
N PHE A 34 -18.43 5.63 5.05
CA PHE A 34 -18.91 6.93 5.52
C PHE A 34 -18.85 8.00 4.43
N ILE A 35 -17.78 7.99 3.63
CA ILE A 35 -17.61 8.90 2.49
C ILE A 35 -18.66 8.60 1.43
N LEU A 36 -18.83 7.33 1.05
CA LEU A 36 -19.83 6.91 0.05
C LEU A 36 -21.25 7.29 0.49
N ARG A 37 -21.60 7.04 1.76
CA ARG A 37 -22.91 7.44 2.30
C ARG A 37 -23.12 8.96 2.27
N ARG A 38 -22.07 9.76 2.52
CA ARG A 38 -22.15 11.23 2.39
C ARG A 38 -22.34 11.69 0.95
N LEU A 39 -21.85 10.94 -0.03
CA LEU A 39 -22.02 11.22 -1.45
C LEU A 39 -23.34 10.65 -2.02
N GLY A 40 -24.16 10.00 -1.20
CA GLY A 40 -25.42 9.38 -1.63
C GLY A 40 -25.24 8.06 -2.40
N LEU A 41 -24.05 7.48 -2.37
CA LEU A 41 -23.72 6.20 -3.00
C LEU A 41 -23.95 5.05 -2.01
N ASP A 42 -24.39 3.89 -2.51
CA ASP A 42 -24.57 2.69 -1.70
C ASP A 42 -23.21 2.04 -1.36
N PRO A 43 -22.80 2.02 -0.08
CA PRO A 43 -21.52 1.46 0.33
C PRO A 43 -21.47 -0.07 0.19
N ALA A 44 -22.60 -0.78 0.20
CA ALA A 44 -22.60 -2.24 0.16
C ALA A 44 -22.13 -2.79 -1.20
N SER A 45 -22.53 -2.12 -2.28
CA SER A 45 -22.18 -2.51 -3.65
C SER A 45 -20.85 -1.91 -4.13
N ALA A 46 -20.50 -0.69 -3.70
CA ALA A 46 -19.32 0.01 -4.17
C ALA A 46 -18.05 -0.20 -3.31
N SER A 47 -18.14 -0.50 -2.02
CA SER A 47 -16.94 -0.48 -1.14
C SER A 47 -15.87 -1.50 -1.53
N ALA A 48 -16.22 -2.74 -1.85
CA ALA A 48 -15.26 -3.79 -2.19
C ALA A 48 -14.36 -3.45 -3.41
N PRO A 49 -14.90 -3.08 -4.59
CA PRO A 49 -14.06 -2.71 -5.73
C PRO A 49 -13.27 -1.41 -5.48
N PHE A 50 -13.81 -0.43 -4.76
CA PHE A 50 -13.09 0.82 -4.47
C PHE A 50 -11.93 0.64 -3.49
N VAL A 51 -12.10 -0.18 -2.44
CA VAL A 51 -11.00 -0.48 -1.52
C VAL A 51 -9.88 -1.22 -2.25
N ALA A 52 -10.22 -2.18 -3.12
CA ALA A 52 -9.23 -2.93 -3.88
C ALA A 52 -8.37 -2.01 -4.77
N THR A 53 -8.99 -1.11 -5.53
CA THR A 53 -8.26 -0.18 -6.42
C THR A 53 -7.43 0.82 -5.62
N LEU A 54 -7.97 1.34 -4.51
CA LEU A 54 -7.26 2.29 -3.67
C LEU A 54 -6.03 1.65 -3.01
N VAL A 55 -6.16 0.43 -2.51
CA VAL A 55 -5.06 -0.32 -1.90
C VAL A 55 -4.02 -0.72 -2.95
N ASP A 56 -4.42 -1.02 -4.18
CA ASP A 56 -3.49 -1.34 -5.28
C ASP A 56 -2.61 -0.13 -5.63
N VAL A 57 -3.24 1.02 -5.89
CA VAL A 57 -2.52 2.27 -6.19
C VAL A 57 -1.64 2.69 -5.01
N ALA A 58 -2.18 2.66 -3.79
CA ALA A 58 -1.41 2.99 -2.58
C ALA A 58 -0.26 2.00 -2.34
N GLY A 59 -0.45 0.73 -2.67
CA GLY A 59 0.55 -0.32 -2.59
C GLY A 59 1.76 -0.03 -3.46
N VAL A 60 1.53 0.30 -4.72
CA VAL A 60 2.59 0.71 -5.66
C VAL A 60 3.31 1.96 -5.14
N VAL A 61 2.56 3.00 -4.74
CA VAL A 61 3.14 4.25 -4.26
C VAL A 61 3.98 4.03 -3.00
N LEU A 62 3.48 3.30 -2.00
CA LEU A 62 4.20 3.01 -0.76
C LEU A 62 5.45 2.17 -1.04
N TYR A 63 5.32 1.12 -1.85
CA TYR A 63 6.46 0.27 -2.21
C TYR A 63 7.58 1.06 -2.85
N PHE A 64 7.29 1.84 -3.89
CA PHE A 64 8.32 2.63 -4.57
C PHE A 64 8.83 3.79 -3.71
N SER A 65 8.02 4.34 -2.80
CA SER A 65 8.49 5.35 -1.84
C SER A 65 9.51 4.77 -0.86
N PHE A 66 9.24 3.61 -0.27
CA PHE A 66 10.19 2.93 0.62
C PHE A 66 11.42 2.43 -0.14
N ALA A 67 11.24 1.93 -1.37
CA ALA A 67 12.34 1.53 -2.23
C ALA A 67 13.25 2.73 -2.51
N ALA A 68 12.69 3.87 -2.91
CA ALA A 68 13.44 5.10 -3.16
C ALA A 68 14.11 5.66 -1.89
N LEU A 69 13.63 5.31 -0.69
CA LEU A 69 14.26 5.72 0.57
C LEU A 69 15.40 4.78 0.98
N LEU A 70 15.20 3.48 0.87
CA LEU A 70 16.08 2.44 1.42
C LEU A 70 17.09 1.88 0.42
N LEU A 71 16.76 1.89 -0.86
CA LEU A 71 17.58 1.32 -1.94
C LEU A 71 18.31 2.40 -2.75
N ARG A 72 18.11 3.68 -2.44
CA ARG A 72 18.81 4.79 -3.10
C ARG A 72 20.32 4.71 -2.88
N GLY A 73 21.08 4.84 -3.97
CA GLY A 73 22.53 4.70 -4.00
C GLY A 73 23.01 3.25 -3.98
N THR A 74 22.11 2.26 -4.03
CA THR A 74 22.46 0.83 -4.16
C THR A 74 21.84 0.22 -5.42
N LEU A 75 20.51 0.11 -5.45
CA LEU A 75 19.76 -0.44 -6.58
C LEU A 75 18.95 0.62 -7.35
N LEU A 76 18.75 1.80 -6.76
CA LEU A 76 18.06 2.97 -7.33
C LEU A 76 18.96 4.21 -7.23
#